data_AF-A0A494WVE9-F1
#
_entry.id   AF-A0A494WVE9-F1
#
_cell.length_a   1.000
_cell.length_b   1.000
_cell.length_c   1.000
_cell.angle_alpha   90.00
_cell.angle_beta   90.00
_cell.angle_gamma   90.00
#
_symmetry.space_group_name_H-M   'P 1'
#
loop_
_entity.id
_entity.type
_entity.pdbx_description
1 polymer ?
#
loop_
_entity_poly.entity_id
_entity_poly.type
_entity_poly.pdbx_seq_one_letter_code
_entity_poly.pdbx_strand_id
1 'polypeptide(L)'
;MKKSLIAVPIGDPAGVGPEIVAKAVASKEVADVAGCIIVGDKTIVENAIKITGADLRVHVINEPKEGDFREGILNLIDLGNVDMAGFEFGKVNGMCGKAAYEYIAKSIELANDGKVDAVATTPINKESLRAGGINYIGHTEIFGALTGTEDPLTMFETNGMRVFFLTRHVSLREMLDMITKERIKDYVKRCLEALKRLGVTDGTMAIAGLNPHSGEHGLFGWEEVNEITPAVEELKAEGYDVVGPIGADSVFHQAALGKYNSVLSLYHDQGHIATKTLDFERTIAITNGMPILRTSVDHGTAFDIAGKGIVSAVSMIEAILLAAKYAPNFTK
;
A
#
# COMPACT_ATOMS: atom_id res chain seq x y z
N MET A 1 -0.50 10.11 23.12
CA MET A 1 0.50 10.31 22.05
C MET A 1 -0.08 11.28 21.02
N LYS A 2 0.77 12.05 20.32
CA LYS A 2 0.32 12.89 19.19
C LYS A 2 -0.13 11.96 18.06
N LYS A 3 -1.31 12.19 17.48
CA LYS A 3 -1.80 11.41 16.32
C LYS A 3 -0.92 11.69 15.11
N SER A 4 -0.61 10.66 14.33
CA SER A 4 0.10 10.80 13.05
C SER A 4 -0.79 11.51 12.04
N LEU A 5 -0.23 12.46 11.29
CA LEU A 5 -0.92 13.14 10.19
C LEU A 5 -0.77 12.33 8.91
N ILE A 6 -1.89 11.92 8.33
CA ILE A 6 -1.91 11.04 7.16
C ILE A 6 -2.55 11.80 5.99
N ALA A 7 -1.80 12.00 4.92
CA ALA A 7 -2.36 12.53 3.68
C ALA A 7 -3.14 11.43 2.95
N VAL A 8 -4.35 11.74 2.51
CA VAL A 8 -5.23 10.81 1.81
C VAL A 8 -5.72 11.47 0.51
N PRO A 9 -5.04 11.24 -0.62
CA PRO A 9 -5.56 11.67 -1.91
C PRO A 9 -6.84 10.89 -2.23
N ILE A 10 -7.87 11.57 -2.73
CA ILE A 10 -9.18 10.93 -3.01
C ILE A 10 -9.15 9.99 -4.22
N GLY A 11 -8.08 9.99 -5.02
CA GLY A 11 -7.90 9.11 -6.18
C GLY A 11 -8.65 9.61 -7.41
N ASP A 12 -9.12 8.70 -8.27
CA ASP A 12 -9.95 9.07 -9.42
C ASP A 12 -11.33 9.56 -8.94
N PRO A 13 -11.70 10.84 -9.21
CA PRO A 13 -13.00 11.40 -8.82
C PRO A 13 -14.22 10.62 -9.32
N ALA A 14 -14.13 9.95 -10.47
CA ALA A 14 -15.23 9.17 -11.05
C ALA A 14 -15.34 7.76 -10.46
N GLY A 15 -14.38 7.35 -9.62
CA GLY A 15 -14.40 6.06 -8.92
C GLY A 15 -14.99 6.14 -7.51
N VAL A 16 -14.83 5.04 -6.78
CA VAL A 16 -15.28 4.91 -5.38
C VAL A 16 -14.34 5.57 -4.36
N GLY A 17 -13.18 6.07 -4.78
CA GLY A 17 -12.16 6.68 -3.92
C GLY A 17 -12.72 7.76 -2.98
N PRO A 18 -13.49 8.74 -3.48
CA PRO A 18 -14.14 9.75 -2.64
C PRO A 18 -15.09 9.15 -1.58
N GLU A 19 -15.87 8.12 -1.93
CA GLU A 19 -16.84 7.47 -1.03
C GLU A 19 -16.15 6.72 0.11
N ILE A 20 -15.10 5.94 -0.20
CA ILE A 20 -14.36 5.20 0.83
C ILE A 20 -13.59 6.15 1.76
N VAL A 21 -13.13 7.30 1.27
CA VAL A 21 -12.49 8.34 2.10
C VAL A 21 -13.49 8.95 3.07
N ALA A 22 -14.68 9.35 2.58
CA ALA A 22 -15.72 9.91 3.45
C ALA A 22 -16.10 8.91 4.57
N LYS A 23 -16.31 7.63 4.22
CA LYS A 23 -16.61 6.58 5.20
C LYS A 23 -15.45 6.32 6.17
N ALA A 24 -14.20 6.30 5.68
CA ALA A 24 -13.04 6.02 6.52
C ALA A 24 -12.76 7.16 7.51
N VAL A 25 -12.88 8.42 7.09
CA VAL A 25 -12.69 9.59 7.97
C VAL A 25 -13.78 9.68 9.04
N ALA A 26 -15.01 9.25 8.72
CA ALA A 26 -16.09 9.15 9.69
C ALA A 26 -15.91 8.01 10.70
N SER A 27 -14.97 7.08 10.47
CA SER A 27 -14.73 5.97 11.38
C SER A 27 -14.07 6.43 12.68
N LYS A 28 -14.64 6.02 13.82
CA LYS A 28 -14.04 6.26 15.13
C LYS A 28 -12.66 5.63 15.26
N GLU A 29 -12.46 4.44 14.70
CA GLU A 29 -11.17 3.73 14.72
C GLU A 29 -10.06 4.58 14.07
N VAL A 30 -10.37 5.23 12.95
CA VAL A 30 -9.44 6.16 12.28
C VAL A 30 -9.25 7.41 13.11
N ALA A 31 -10.35 8.03 13.56
CA ALA A 31 -10.31 9.26 14.34
C ALA A 31 -9.46 9.10 15.61
N ASP A 32 -9.46 7.93 16.25
CA ASP A 32 -8.72 7.69 17.49
C ASP A 32 -7.19 7.65 17.30
N VAL A 33 -6.69 7.24 16.12
CA VAL A 33 -5.25 7.02 15.89
C VAL A 33 -4.59 7.99 14.91
N ALA A 34 -5.36 8.61 14.01
CA ALA A 34 -4.83 9.41 12.90
C ALA A 34 -5.51 10.79 12.79
N GLY A 35 -4.74 11.78 12.33
CA GLY A 35 -5.28 13.03 11.80
C GLY A 35 -5.24 13.01 10.27
N CYS A 36 -6.38 12.81 9.63
CA CYS A 36 -6.44 12.74 8.17
C CYS A 36 -6.45 14.12 7.51
N ILE A 37 -5.61 14.29 6.50
CA ILE A 37 -5.58 15.44 5.59
C ILE A 37 -5.98 14.94 4.21
N ILE A 38 -7.18 15.31 3.76
CA ILE A 38 -7.69 14.88 2.47
C ILE A 38 -7.14 15.80 1.38
N VAL A 39 -6.71 15.23 0.27
CA VAL A 39 -6.28 15.99 -0.92
C VAL A 39 -7.21 15.65 -2.07
N GLY A 40 -7.92 16.63 -2.60
CA GLY A 40 -8.97 16.37 -3.57
C GLY A 40 -9.65 17.61 -4.11
N ASP A 41 -10.86 17.43 -4.62
CA ASP A 41 -11.77 18.50 -5.03
C ASP A 41 -12.95 18.58 -4.06
N LYS A 42 -13.26 19.79 -3.60
CA LYS A 42 -14.34 20.02 -2.63
C LYS A 42 -15.70 19.53 -3.10
N THR A 43 -16.06 19.77 -4.35
CA THR A 43 -17.38 19.39 -4.88
C THR A 43 -17.52 17.87 -4.90
N ILE A 44 -16.45 17.17 -5.28
CA ILE A 44 -16.41 15.72 -5.29
C ILE A 44 -16.51 15.14 -3.87
N VAL A 45 -15.77 15.69 -2.91
CA VAL A 45 -15.82 15.26 -1.51
C VAL A 45 -17.19 15.51 -0.88
N GLU A 46 -17.79 16.68 -1.10
CA GLU A 46 -19.13 16.99 -0.60
C GLU A 46 -20.20 16.07 -1.20
N ASN A 47 -20.09 15.72 -2.48
CA ASN A 47 -20.97 14.73 -3.10
C ASN A 47 -20.79 13.34 -2.49
N ALA A 48 -19.56 12.91 -2.23
CA ALA A 48 -19.28 11.63 -1.59
C ALA A 48 -19.85 11.55 -0.15
N ILE A 49 -19.73 12.62 0.63
CA ILE A 49 -20.34 12.71 1.97
C ILE A 49 -21.85 12.54 1.88
N LYS A 50 -22.52 13.22 0.95
CA LYS A 50 -23.98 13.09 0.73
C LYS A 50 -24.39 11.68 0.32
N ILE A 51 -23.67 11.09 -0.64
CA ILE A 51 -23.95 9.74 -1.18
C ILE A 51 -23.81 8.68 -0.09
N THR A 52 -22.79 8.81 0.76
CA THR A 52 -22.51 7.85 1.82
C THR A 52 -23.33 8.08 3.09
N GLY A 53 -23.92 9.26 3.25
CA GLY A 53 -24.63 9.67 4.46
C GLY A 53 -23.71 9.89 5.66
N ALA A 54 -22.41 10.11 5.43
CA ALA A 54 -21.44 10.34 6.50
C ALA A 54 -21.73 11.67 7.23
N ASP A 55 -21.68 11.66 8.56
CA ASP A 55 -21.84 12.87 9.37
C ASP A 55 -20.51 13.64 9.44
N LEU A 56 -20.18 14.30 8.32
CA LEU A 56 -18.93 15.04 8.15
C LEU A 56 -19.19 16.44 7.63
N ARG A 57 -18.49 17.41 8.22
CA ARG A 57 -18.36 18.77 7.71
C ARG A 57 -17.00 18.96 7.07
N VAL A 58 -16.99 19.46 5.83
CA VAL A 58 -15.76 19.83 5.14
C VAL A 58 -15.18 21.11 5.74
N HIS A 59 -13.90 21.04 6.12
CA HIS A 59 -13.09 22.15 6.56
C HIS A 59 -11.92 22.32 5.57
N VAL A 60 -12.01 23.35 4.72
CA VAL A 60 -10.98 23.62 3.73
C VAL A 60 -9.79 24.28 4.41
N ILE A 61 -8.59 23.74 4.18
CA ILE A 61 -7.32 24.20 4.74
C ILE A 61 -6.27 24.32 3.64
N ASN A 62 -5.28 25.18 3.85
CA ASN A 62 -4.14 25.32 2.93
C ASN A 62 -2.95 24.47 3.37
N GLU A 63 -2.77 24.30 4.67
CA GLU A 63 -1.68 23.51 5.26
C GLU A 63 -2.17 22.56 6.36
N PRO A 64 -1.55 21.38 6.53
CA PRO A 64 -1.95 20.41 7.55
C PRO A 64 -2.05 20.95 8.99
N LYS A 65 -1.24 21.96 9.34
CA LYS A 65 -1.24 22.60 10.66
C LYS A 65 -2.53 23.36 10.99
N GLU A 66 -3.32 23.71 9.97
CA GLU A 66 -4.60 24.41 10.11
C GLU A 66 -5.76 23.43 10.38
N GLY A 67 -5.49 22.13 10.31
CA GLY A 67 -6.50 21.09 10.47
C GLY A 67 -7.17 21.09 11.85
N ASP A 68 -8.47 20.78 11.84
CA ASP A 68 -9.27 20.53 13.02
C ASP A 68 -9.58 19.03 13.08
N PHE A 69 -8.99 18.35 14.07
CA PHE A 69 -9.02 16.89 14.20
C PHE A 69 -10.06 16.40 15.23
N ARG A 70 -11.12 17.19 15.44
CA ARG A 70 -12.31 16.74 16.18
C ARG A 70 -13.15 15.80 15.30
N GLU A 71 -13.92 14.93 15.96
CA GLU A 71 -14.86 14.04 15.27
C GLU A 71 -15.84 14.86 14.42
N GLY A 72 -16.24 14.32 13.26
CA GLY A 72 -17.17 14.98 12.35
C GLY A 72 -16.55 16.03 11.42
N ILE A 73 -15.23 16.21 11.41
CA ILE A 73 -14.54 17.20 10.57
C ILE A 73 -13.62 16.52 9.56
N LEU A 74 -13.83 16.82 8.28
CA LEU A 74 -12.96 16.40 7.18
C LEU A 74 -12.10 17.59 6.74
N ASN A 75 -10.81 17.55 7.07
CA ASN A 75 -9.83 18.55 6.63
C ASN A 75 -9.45 18.31 5.16
N LEU A 76 -9.69 19.29 4.30
CA LEU A 76 -9.49 19.18 2.85
C LEU A 76 -8.53 20.24 2.35
N ILE A 77 -7.47 19.80 1.66
CA ILE A 77 -6.73 20.63 0.72
C ILE A 77 -7.42 20.50 -0.64
N ASP A 78 -8.16 21.54 -1.00
CA ASP A 78 -8.98 21.62 -2.21
C ASP A 78 -8.14 22.13 -3.40
N LEU A 79 -8.01 21.32 -4.44
CA LEU A 79 -7.34 21.73 -5.69
C LEU A 79 -8.29 22.34 -6.72
N GLY A 80 -9.61 22.20 -6.55
CA GLY A 80 -10.63 22.81 -7.41
C GLY A 80 -10.46 22.51 -8.91
N ASN A 81 -10.03 21.29 -9.25
CA ASN A 81 -9.57 20.90 -10.59
C ASN A 81 -10.52 19.93 -11.32
N VAL A 82 -11.77 19.78 -10.84
CA VAL A 82 -12.81 18.97 -11.48
C VAL A 82 -13.98 19.85 -11.95
N ASP A 83 -14.15 19.95 -13.26
CA ASP A 83 -15.32 20.58 -13.89
C ASP A 83 -16.52 19.62 -13.89
N MET A 84 -17.52 19.95 -13.08
CA MET A 84 -18.74 19.15 -12.93
C MET A 84 -19.58 19.08 -14.21
N ALA A 85 -19.42 19.99 -15.18
CA ALA A 85 -20.15 19.91 -16.44
C ALA A 85 -19.72 18.70 -17.30
N GLY A 86 -18.47 18.25 -17.14
CA GLY A 86 -17.91 17.09 -17.85
C GLY A 86 -17.75 15.86 -16.96
N PHE A 87 -18.24 15.89 -15.72
CA PHE A 87 -18.07 14.80 -14.75
C PHE A 87 -19.20 13.77 -14.83
N GLU A 88 -18.84 12.49 -14.77
CA GLU A 88 -19.79 11.40 -14.60
C GLU A 88 -19.16 10.25 -13.80
N PHE A 89 -19.92 9.68 -12.87
CA PHE A 89 -19.48 8.51 -12.12
C PHE A 89 -19.27 7.29 -13.02
N GLY A 90 -18.26 6.50 -12.73
CA GLY A 90 -18.02 5.22 -13.38
C GLY A 90 -17.54 5.29 -14.83
N LYS A 91 -17.13 6.47 -15.31
CA LYS A 91 -16.63 6.65 -16.67
C LYS A 91 -15.18 7.11 -16.69
N VAL A 92 -14.44 6.54 -17.64
CA VAL A 92 -13.08 6.99 -17.97
C VAL A 92 -13.13 8.46 -18.39
N ASN A 93 -12.33 9.29 -17.72
CA ASN A 93 -12.29 10.72 -17.99
C ASN A 93 -10.87 11.26 -17.75
N GLY A 94 -10.31 11.92 -18.78
CA GLY A 94 -8.96 12.46 -18.72
C GLY A 94 -8.76 13.55 -17.66
N MET A 95 -9.80 14.36 -17.40
CA MET A 95 -9.79 15.33 -16.30
C MET A 95 -9.66 14.64 -14.94
N CYS A 96 -10.46 13.59 -14.72
CA CYS A 96 -10.41 12.80 -13.49
C CYS A 96 -9.04 12.13 -13.29
N GLY A 97 -8.44 11.61 -14.36
CA GLY A 97 -7.09 11.06 -14.33
C GLY A 97 -6.03 12.09 -13.99
N LYS A 98 -6.08 13.26 -14.63
CA LYS A 98 -5.17 14.38 -14.34
C LYS A 98 -5.32 14.85 -12.88
N ALA A 99 -6.55 15.00 -12.40
CA ALA A 99 -6.83 15.40 -11.04
C ALA A 99 -6.28 14.38 -10.02
N ALA A 100 -6.48 13.08 -10.25
CA ALA A 100 -5.93 12.01 -9.40
C ALA A 100 -4.40 12.08 -9.29
N TYR A 101 -3.70 12.33 -10.40
CA TYR A 101 -2.26 12.54 -10.41
C TYR A 101 -1.85 13.77 -9.57
N GLU A 102 -2.55 14.89 -9.72
CA GLU A 102 -2.27 16.12 -8.97
C GLU A 102 -2.50 15.93 -7.46
N TYR A 103 -3.52 15.16 -7.05
CA TYR A 103 -3.74 14.83 -5.64
C TYR A 103 -2.60 13.99 -5.06
N ILE A 104 -2.10 13.01 -5.82
CA ILE A 104 -0.94 12.21 -5.43
C ILE A 104 0.30 13.09 -5.32
N ALA A 105 0.57 13.93 -6.33
CA ALA A 105 1.72 14.81 -6.35
C ALA A 105 1.72 15.76 -5.14
N LYS A 106 0.57 16.35 -4.81
CA LYS A 106 0.43 17.20 -3.64
C LYS A 106 0.62 16.43 -2.32
N SER A 107 0.13 15.20 -2.23
CA SER A 107 0.34 14.35 -1.05
C SER A 107 1.81 13.98 -0.84
N ILE A 108 2.54 13.71 -1.93
CA ILE A 108 3.99 13.45 -1.92
C ILE A 108 4.76 14.71 -1.51
N GLU A 109 4.41 15.88 -2.04
CA GLU A 109 4.99 17.17 -1.65
C GLU A 109 4.88 17.38 -0.14
N LEU A 110 3.68 17.22 0.42
CA LEU A 110 3.45 17.36 1.87
C LEU A 110 4.29 16.38 2.70
N ALA A 111 4.43 15.13 2.25
CA ALA A 111 5.18 14.11 2.98
C ALA A 111 6.71 14.35 2.90
N ASN A 112 7.22 14.74 1.73
CA ASN A 112 8.62 15.12 1.54
C ASN A 112 8.98 16.32 2.44
N ASP A 113 8.11 17.33 2.49
CA ASP A 113 8.26 18.52 3.34
C ASP A 113 8.10 18.24 4.84
N GLY A 114 7.70 17.01 5.23
CA GLY A 114 7.45 16.64 6.63
C GLY A 114 6.22 17.32 7.23
N LYS A 115 5.29 17.78 6.40
CA LYS A 115 3.99 18.34 6.82
C LYS A 115 2.96 17.27 7.14
N VAL A 116 3.16 16.05 6.65
CA VAL A 116 2.44 14.82 7.02
C VAL A 116 3.44 13.69 7.25
N ASP A 117 3.04 12.68 8.02
CA ASP A 117 3.92 11.58 8.43
C ASP A 117 3.86 10.39 7.46
N ALA A 118 2.75 10.21 6.75
CA ALA A 118 2.58 9.17 5.73
C ALA A 118 1.47 9.53 4.72
N VAL A 119 1.38 8.74 3.65
CA VAL A 119 0.33 8.84 2.62
C VAL A 119 -0.46 7.54 2.54
N ALA A 120 -1.79 7.60 2.62
CA ALA A 120 -2.68 6.45 2.38
C ALA A 120 -3.48 6.68 1.11
N THR A 121 -3.19 5.93 0.04
CA THR A 121 -3.77 6.18 -1.29
C THR A 121 -5.01 5.35 -1.56
N THR A 122 -6.02 5.99 -2.15
CA THR A 122 -7.19 5.33 -2.75
C THR A 122 -6.89 4.84 -4.18
N PRO A 123 -7.84 4.17 -4.87
CA PRO A 123 -7.62 3.68 -6.23
C PRO A 123 -7.58 4.79 -7.29
N ILE A 124 -6.83 4.54 -8.38
CA ILE A 124 -6.79 5.36 -9.59
C ILE A 124 -7.10 4.50 -10.82
N ASN A 125 -7.61 5.12 -11.89
CA ASN A 125 -7.88 4.44 -13.14
C ASN A 125 -6.78 4.74 -14.19
N LYS A 126 -6.14 3.68 -14.70
CA LYS A 126 -5.05 3.78 -15.69
C LYS A 126 -5.51 4.37 -17.03
N GLU A 127 -6.72 4.07 -17.47
CA GLU A 127 -7.27 4.63 -18.70
C GLU A 127 -7.59 6.12 -18.53
N SER A 128 -8.14 6.54 -17.38
CA SER A 128 -8.33 7.96 -17.05
C SER A 128 -6.99 8.69 -17.04
N LEU A 129 -5.95 8.14 -16.40
CA LEU A 129 -4.61 8.74 -16.39
C LEU A 129 -4.10 8.98 -17.82
N ARG A 130 -4.17 7.96 -18.67
CA ARG A 130 -3.73 8.05 -20.06
C ARG A 130 -4.54 9.06 -20.85
N ALA A 131 -5.85 9.10 -20.66
CA ALA A 131 -6.73 10.09 -21.28
C ALA A 131 -6.40 11.53 -20.82
N GLY A 132 -5.87 11.68 -19.60
CA GLY A 132 -5.38 12.95 -19.05
C GLY A 132 -3.96 13.33 -19.47
N GLY A 133 -3.31 12.56 -20.35
CA GLY A 133 -1.94 12.80 -20.79
C GLY A 133 -0.88 12.37 -19.77
N ILE A 134 -1.25 11.61 -18.73
CA ILE A 134 -0.33 11.10 -17.71
C ILE A 134 0.19 9.72 -18.14
N ASN A 135 1.49 9.63 -18.42
CA ASN A 135 2.10 8.41 -18.96
C ASN A 135 2.76 7.54 -17.87
N TYR A 136 2.03 7.29 -16.79
CA TYR A 136 2.40 6.32 -15.75
C TYR A 136 1.40 5.17 -15.74
N ILE A 137 1.88 3.95 -15.43
CA ILE A 137 1.02 2.76 -15.43
C ILE A 137 0.23 2.58 -14.13
N GLY A 138 0.66 3.22 -13.04
CA GLY A 138 -0.02 3.17 -11.75
C GLY A 138 0.69 3.97 -10.65
N HIS A 139 0.29 3.69 -9.40
CA HIS A 139 0.82 4.38 -8.22
C HIS A 139 2.33 4.18 -8.05
N THR A 140 2.83 2.95 -8.18
CA THR A 140 4.24 2.63 -7.92
C THR A 140 5.17 3.48 -8.76
N GLU A 141 4.85 3.68 -10.04
CA GLU A 141 5.67 4.45 -10.98
C GLU A 141 5.53 5.95 -10.76
N ILE A 142 4.33 6.44 -10.43
CA ILE A 142 4.12 7.85 -10.04
C ILE A 142 4.95 8.18 -8.80
N PHE A 143 4.83 7.35 -7.75
CA PHE A 143 5.56 7.55 -6.50
C PHE A 143 7.06 7.39 -6.71
N GLY A 144 7.51 6.38 -7.44
CA GLY A 144 8.92 6.20 -7.78
C GLY A 144 9.50 7.43 -8.48
N ALA A 145 8.84 7.92 -9.54
CA ALA A 145 9.29 9.10 -10.27
C ALA A 145 9.31 10.37 -9.41
N LEU A 146 8.25 10.63 -8.64
CA LEU A 146 8.12 11.85 -7.84
C LEU A 146 8.95 11.83 -6.55
N THR A 147 9.43 10.66 -6.13
CA THR A 147 10.34 10.51 -4.98
C THR A 147 11.79 10.25 -5.38
N GLY A 148 12.08 10.10 -6.68
CA GLY A 148 13.41 9.72 -7.17
C GLY A 148 13.83 8.30 -6.77
N THR A 149 12.86 7.39 -6.60
CA THR A 149 13.10 5.99 -6.19
C THR A 149 12.90 5.05 -7.38
N GLU A 150 13.95 4.35 -7.80
CA GLU A 150 13.91 3.47 -8.97
C GLU A 150 13.16 2.15 -8.71
N ASP A 151 13.36 1.52 -7.55
CA ASP A 151 12.71 0.27 -7.18
C ASP A 151 12.04 0.36 -5.80
N PRO A 152 10.84 0.98 -5.72
CA PRO A 152 10.07 1.06 -4.48
C PRO A 152 9.73 -0.34 -3.95
N LEU A 153 10.28 -0.65 -2.78
CA LEU A 153 9.99 -1.90 -2.09
C LEU A 153 8.60 -1.85 -1.45
N THR A 154 7.78 -2.84 -1.77
CA THR A 154 6.42 -3.00 -1.26
C THR A 154 6.29 -4.33 -0.52
N MET A 155 5.65 -4.31 0.64
CA MET A 155 5.17 -5.48 1.36
C MET A 155 3.65 -5.45 1.47
N PHE A 156 3.05 -6.61 1.70
CA PHE A 156 1.68 -6.72 2.17
C PHE A 156 1.65 -6.91 3.68
N GLU A 157 0.66 -6.33 4.32
CA GLU A 157 0.30 -6.66 5.69
C GLU A 157 -1.18 -7.00 5.79
N THR A 158 -1.48 -8.08 6.51
CA THR A 158 -2.85 -8.48 6.87
C THR A 158 -2.82 -9.19 8.22
N ASN A 159 -3.62 -8.72 9.17
CA ASN A 159 -3.71 -9.30 10.52
C ASN A 159 -2.34 -9.51 11.20
N GLY A 160 -1.40 -8.58 10.97
CA GLY A 160 -0.03 -8.65 11.50
C GLY A 160 0.94 -9.54 10.73
N MET A 161 0.48 -10.37 9.79
CA MET A 161 1.33 -11.11 8.86
C MET A 161 1.90 -10.16 7.81
N ARG A 162 3.24 -10.10 7.69
CA ARG A 162 3.95 -9.28 6.69
C ARG A 162 4.53 -10.16 5.59
N VAL A 163 4.31 -9.81 4.33
CA VAL A 163 4.79 -10.58 3.17
C VAL A 163 5.47 -9.66 2.16
N PHE A 164 6.74 -9.92 1.87
CA PHE A 164 7.48 -9.30 0.77
C PHE A 164 7.47 -10.23 -0.46
N PHE A 165 7.84 -9.68 -1.62
CA PHE A 165 7.79 -10.39 -2.90
C PHE A 165 9.10 -10.24 -3.67
N LEU A 166 9.84 -11.33 -3.88
CA LEU A 166 11.09 -11.34 -4.64
C LEU A 166 10.84 -11.03 -6.13
N THR A 167 9.75 -11.58 -6.67
CA THR A 167 9.27 -11.33 -8.03
C THR A 167 7.79 -10.95 -8.00
N ARG A 168 7.37 -10.05 -8.91
CA ARG A 168 5.99 -9.52 -8.99
C ARG A 168 5.41 -9.74 -10.39
N HIS A 169 5.11 -8.67 -11.12
CA HIS A 169 4.39 -8.71 -12.40
C HIS A 169 5.23 -9.25 -13.58
N VAL A 170 5.60 -10.54 -13.53
CA VAL A 170 6.30 -11.30 -14.58
C VAL A 170 5.62 -12.66 -14.78
N SER A 171 5.87 -13.34 -15.90
CA SER A 171 5.31 -14.68 -16.10
C SER A 171 5.92 -15.70 -15.14
N LEU A 172 5.16 -16.76 -14.81
CA LEU A 172 5.68 -17.87 -13.99
C LEU A 172 6.91 -18.55 -14.59
N ARG A 173 7.11 -18.49 -15.91
CA ARG A 173 8.31 -19.04 -16.55
C ARG A 173 9.51 -18.14 -16.32
N GLU A 174 9.37 -16.84 -16.59
CA GLU A 174 10.45 -15.87 -16.42
C GLU A 174 10.86 -15.71 -14.96
N MET A 175 9.92 -15.83 -14.01
CA MET A 175 10.26 -15.69 -12.58
C MET A 175 11.25 -16.75 -12.10
N LEU A 176 11.24 -17.95 -12.68
CA LEU A 176 12.18 -19.03 -12.32
C LEU A 176 13.62 -18.62 -12.60
N ASP A 177 13.87 -17.99 -13.74
CA ASP A 177 15.21 -17.47 -14.12
C ASP A 177 15.68 -16.33 -13.19
N MET A 178 14.75 -15.73 -12.44
CA MET A 178 15.03 -14.65 -11.49
C MET A 178 15.31 -15.17 -10.07
N ILE A 179 15.06 -16.46 -9.77
CA ILE A 179 15.33 -17.04 -8.45
C ILE A 179 16.81 -17.41 -8.37
N THR A 180 17.64 -16.41 -8.06
CA THR A 180 19.08 -16.61 -7.88
C THR A 180 19.51 -16.26 -6.46
N LYS A 181 20.58 -16.91 -6.00
CA LYS A 181 21.20 -16.69 -4.69
C LYS A 181 21.46 -15.20 -4.43
N GLU A 182 22.12 -14.54 -5.38
CA GLU A 182 22.49 -13.12 -5.25
C GLU A 182 21.25 -12.22 -5.15
N ARG A 183 20.21 -12.49 -5.95
CA ARG A 183 18.97 -11.72 -5.88
C ARG A 183 18.26 -11.91 -4.55
N ILE A 184 18.18 -13.14 -4.04
CA ILE A 184 17.58 -13.44 -2.72
C ILE A 184 18.32 -12.68 -1.63
N LYS A 185 19.66 -12.73 -1.63
CA LYS A 185 20.48 -12.02 -0.65
C LYS A 185 20.25 -10.51 -0.69
N ASP A 186 20.27 -9.89 -1.87
CA ASP A 186 19.97 -8.47 -2.04
C ASP A 186 18.58 -8.12 -1.47
N TYR A 187 17.56 -8.88 -1.88
CA TYR A 187 16.19 -8.60 -1.48
C TYR A 187 15.97 -8.76 0.02
N VAL A 188 16.53 -9.79 0.64
CA VAL A 188 16.42 -9.99 2.10
C VAL A 188 17.00 -8.79 2.85
N LYS A 189 18.18 -8.31 2.45
CA LYS A 189 18.80 -7.12 3.08
C LYS A 189 17.90 -5.89 2.96
N ARG A 190 17.35 -5.67 1.77
CA ARG A 190 16.39 -4.57 1.51
C ARG A 190 15.12 -4.71 2.36
N CYS A 191 14.58 -5.91 2.47
CA CYS A 191 13.38 -6.19 3.27
C CYS A 191 13.61 -5.97 4.77
N LEU A 192 14.75 -6.41 5.29
CA LEU A 192 15.10 -6.21 6.71
C LEU A 192 15.33 -4.73 7.04
N GLU A 193 15.98 -3.97 6.15
CA GLU A 193 16.12 -2.52 6.33
C GLU A 193 14.75 -1.81 6.27
N ALA A 194 13.87 -2.23 5.35
CA ALA A 194 12.51 -1.73 5.26
C ALA A 194 11.67 -2.05 6.52
N LEU A 195 11.81 -3.24 7.11
CA LEU A 195 11.18 -3.57 8.39
C LEU A 195 11.70 -2.71 9.53
N LYS A 196 13.02 -2.51 9.59
CA LYS A 196 13.66 -1.63 10.58
C LYS A 196 13.13 -0.20 10.47
N ARG A 197 12.98 0.33 9.26
CA ARG A 197 12.33 1.62 9.00
C ARG A 197 10.89 1.67 9.50
N LEU A 198 10.19 0.54 9.67
CA LEU A 198 8.85 0.51 10.27
C LEU A 198 8.87 0.28 11.79
N GLY A 199 10.06 0.22 12.41
CA GLY A 199 10.23 -0.13 13.82
C GLY A 199 10.13 -1.63 14.11
N VAL A 200 10.09 -2.49 13.09
CA VAL A 200 10.09 -3.95 13.24
C VAL A 200 11.55 -4.41 13.25
N THR A 201 12.12 -4.49 14.46
CA THR A 201 13.56 -4.78 14.66
C THR A 201 13.83 -6.17 15.23
N ASP A 202 12.80 -6.81 15.81
CA ASP A 202 12.91 -8.15 16.40
C ASP A 202 12.32 -9.24 15.50
N GLY A 203 12.80 -10.46 15.70
CA GLY A 203 12.30 -11.69 15.09
C GLY A 203 12.96 -12.08 13.77
N THR A 204 12.57 -13.25 13.29
CA THR A 204 13.17 -13.90 12.11
C THR A 204 12.32 -13.70 10.87
N MET A 205 12.96 -13.39 9.73
CA MET A 205 12.34 -13.43 8.41
C MET A 205 12.38 -14.85 7.85
N ALA A 206 11.23 -15.37 7.43
CA ALA A 206 11.17 -16.66 6.75
C ALA A 206 11.24 -16.50 5.23
N ILE A 207 11.98 -17.36 4.55
CA ILE A 207 12.05 -17.45 3.09
C ILE A 207 11.20 -18.65 2.66
N ALA A 208 10.19 -18.41 1.83
CA ALA A 208 9.34 -19.49 1.32
C ALA A 208 10.12 -20.40 0.37
N GLY A 209 9.78 -21.69 0.33
CA GLY A 209 10.21 -22.61 -0.72
C GLY A 209 9.55 -22.25 -2.05
N LEU A 210 10.23 -22.52 -3.16
CA LEU A 210 9.72 -22.32 -4.52
C LEU A 210 8.88 -23.54 -4.93
N ASN A 211 9.47 -24.72 -4.78
CA ASN A 211 8.91 -26.01 -5.13
C ASN A 211 8.07 -26.56 -3.96
N PRO A 212 7.11 -27.45 -4.23
CA PRO A 212 6.42 -28.16 -3.16
C PRO A 212 7.44 -28.87 -2.26
N HIS A 213 7.20 -28.78 -0.95
CA HIS A 213 8.09 -29.32 0.08
C HIS A 213 9.54 -28.79 0.00
N SER A 214 9.73 -27.58 -0.54
CA SER A 214 11.06 -26.97 -0.72
C SER A 214 12.01 -27.86 -1.54
N GLY A 215 11.48 -28.49 -2.60
CA GLY A 215 12.26 -29.28 -3.55
C GLY A 215 12.62 -30.69 -3.09
N GLU A 216 12.40 -31.03 -1.80
CA GLU A 216 12.67 -32.36 -1.22
C GLU A 216 14.06 -32.89 -1.61
N HIS A 217 15.10 -32.11 -1.31
CA HIS A 217 16.51 -32.41 -1.63
C HIS A 217 16.80 -32.67 -3.11
N GLY A 218 16.11 -31.98 -4.01
CA GLY A 218 16.30 -32.12 -5.46
C GLY A 218 15.26 -33.03 -6.15
N LEU A 219 14.41 -33.71 -5.38
CA LEU A 219 13.40 -34.62 -5.94
C LEU A 219 12.30 -33.87 -6.72
N PHE A 220 11.94 -32.66 -6.29
CA PHE A 220 10.89 -31.84 -6.90
C PHE A 220 11.38 -30.53 -7.52
N GLY A 221 12.69 -30.39 -7.71
CA GLY A 221 13.33 -29.18 -8.22
C GLY A 221 14.64 -28.89 -7.50
N TRP A 222 15.54 -28.19 -8.16
CA TRP A 222 16.91 -27.96 -7.69
C TRP A 222 17.17 -26.53 -7.24
N GLU A 223 16.21 -25.64 -7.43
CA GLU A 223 16.31 -24.22 -7.09
C GLU A 223 16.57 -24.02 -5.59
N GLU A 224 15.97 -24.83 -4.71
CA GLU A 224 16.27 -24.79 -3.28
C GLU A 224 17.71 -25.20 -2.95
N VAL A 225 18.22 -26.23 -3.61
CA VAL A 225 19.57 -26.76 -3.36
C VAL A 225 20.63 -25.81 -3.90
N ASN A 226 20.41 -25.27 -5.10
CA ASN A 226 21.40 -24.51 -5.84
C ASN A 226 21.39 -23.01 -5.48
N GLU A 227 20.23 -22.45 -5.16
CA GLU A 227 20.06 -20.99 -5.04
C GLU A 227 19.55 -20.57 -3.65
N ILE A 228 18.45 -21.16 -3.16
CA ILE A 228 17.76 -20.65 -1.96
C ILE A 228 18.47 -21.04 -0.67
N THR A 229 18.81 -22.33 -0.48
CA THR A 229 19.51 -22.80 0.73
C THR A 229 20.88 -22.14 0.88
N PRO A 230 21.72 -22.08 -0.18
CA PRO A 230 22.98 -21.33 -0.10
C PRO A 230 22.80 -19.85 0.24
N ALA A 231 21.74 -19.19 -0.28
CA ALA A 231 21.45 -17.81 0.08
C ALA A 231 21.15 -17.66 1.58
N VAL A 232 20.32 -18.54 2.13
CA VAL A 232 19.93 -18.51 3.55
C VAL A 232 21.16 -18.75 4.44
N GLU A 233 21.99 -19.74 4.11
CA GLU A 233 23.21 -20.06 4.87
C GLU A 233 24.21 -18.91 4.87
N GLU A 234 24.45 -18.27 3.72
CA GLU A 234 25.33 -17.11 3.63
C GLU A 234 24.76 -15.91 4.39
N LEU A 235 23.46 -15.62 4.30
CA LEU A 235 22.83 -14.55 5.07
C LEU A 235 22.95 -14.78 6.58
N LYS A 236 22.77 -16.01 7.05
CA LYS A 236 22.99 -16.37 8.46
C LYS A 236 24.44 -16.16 8.88
N ALA A 237 25.40 -16.56 8.04
CA ALA A 237 26.82 -16.35 8.30
C ALA A 237 27.20 -14.86 8.33
N GLU A 238 26.49 -14.03 7.55
CA GLU A 238 26.59 -12.56 7.57
C GLU A 238 25.89 -11.93 8.80
N GLY A 239 25.16 -12.71 9.61
CA GLY A 239 24.52 -12.26 10.85
C GLY A 239 23.06 -11.84 10.72
N TYR A 240 22.40 -12.11 9.59
CA TYR A 240 20.97 -11.82 9.43
C TYR A 240 20.09 -12.89 10.08
N ASP A 241 19.04 -12.46 10.78
CA ASP A 241 18.05 -13.36 11.40
C ASP A 241 17.03 -13.84 10.35
N VAL A 242 17.42 -14.87 9.60
CA VAL A 242 16.63 -15.44 8.51
C VAL A 242 16.52 -16.95 8.64
N VAL A 243 15.45 -17.54 8.11
CA VAL A 243 15.25 -18.99 8.09
C VAL A 243 14.59 -19.42 6.78
N GLY A 244 14.92 -20.61 6.30
CA GLY A 244 14.29 -21.21 5.12
C GLY A 244 15.26 -22.06 4.31
N PRO A 245 14.83 -22.54 3.13
CA PRO A 245 13.44 -22.45 2.63
C PRO A 245 12.44 -23.19 3.54
N ILE A 246 11.22 -22.65 3.68
CA ILE A 246 10.11 -23.30 4.39
C ILE A 246 8.98 -23.55 3.40
N GLY A 247 8.37 -24.74 3.45
CA GLY A 247 7.23 -25.09 2.59
C GLY A 247 6.16 -23.99 2.55
N ALA A 248 5.85 -23.52 1.35
CA ALA A 248 4.96 -22.37 1.13
C ALA A 248 3.54 -22.59 1.69
N ASP A 249 3.08 -23.83 1.75
CA ASP A 249 1.81 -24.27 2.35
C ASP A 249 1.74 -24.04 3.86
N SER A 250 2.88 -23.99 4.55
CA SER A 250 2.95 -23.85 6.01
C SER A 250 3.51 -22.51 6.48
N VAL A 251 4.42 -21.88 5.72
CA VAL A 251 5.15 -20.68 6.16
C VAL A 251 4.24 -19.49 6.44
N PHE A 252 3.22 -19.27 5.61
CA PHE A 252 2.28 -18.14 5.79
C PHE A 252 1.37 -18.36 7.00
N HIS A 253 0.89 -19.59 7.23
CA HIS A 253 0.15 -19.90 8.44
C HIS A 253 1.00 -19.69 9.70
N GLN A 254 2.26 -20.13 9.67
CA GLN A 254 3.21 -19.90 10.77
C GLN A 254 3.45 -18.41 11.02
N ALA A 255 3.57 -17.60 9.96
CA ALA A 255 3.72 -16.15 10.08
C ALA A 255 2.46 -15.48 10.65
N ALA A 256 1.26 -15.93 10.24
CA ALA A 256 -0.01 -15.45 10.80
C ALA A 256 -0.17 -15.79 12.29
N LEU A 257 0.48 -16.86 12.77
CA LEU A 257 0.57 -17.19 14.20
C LEU A 257 1.68 -16.44 14.94
N GLY A 258 2.41 -15.55 14.26
CA GLY A 258 3.49 -14.73 14.86
C GLY A 258 4.83 -15.46 15.01
N LYS A 259 5.03 -16.63 14.40
CA LYS A 259 6.32 -17.35 14.46
C LYS A 259 7.44 -16.60 13.75
N TYR A 260 7.12 -15.85 12.70
CA TYR A 260 8.05 -15.07 11.91
C TYR A 260 7.59 -13.61 11.85
N ASN A 261 8.53 -12.67 11.84
CA ASN A 261 8.17 -11.25 11.75
C ASN A 261 7.68 -10.85 10.34
N SER A 262 8.09 -11.63 9.34
CA SER A 262 7.82 -11.44 7.92
C SER A 262 8.13 -12.71 7.12
N VAL A 263 7.58 -12.80 5.92
CA VAL A 263 7.88 -13.84 4.92
C VAL A 263 8.33 -13.20 3.62
N LEU A 264 9.41 -13.70 3.03
CA LEU A 264 9.75 -13.43 1.64
C LEU A 264 9.08 -14.49 0.75
N SER A 265 8.03 -14.06 0.05
CA SER A 265 7.40 -14.80 -1.04
C SER A 265 8.28 -14.74 -2.28
N LEU A 266 8.52 -15.86 -2.95
CA LEU A 266 9.39 -15.92 -4.12
C LEU A 266 8.71 -15.44 -5.41
N TYR A 267 7.37 -15.52 -5.45
CA TYR A 267 6.57 -15.01 -6.56
C TYR A 267 5.26 -14.36 -6.09
N HIS A 268 4.62 -13.65 -7.00
CA HIS A 268 3.40 -12.87 -6.76
C HIS A 268 2.30 -13.73 -6.13
N ASP A 269 1.80 -14.73 -6.86
CA ASP A 269 0.62 -15.49 -6.43
C ASP A 269 0.84 -16.27 -5.13
N GLN A 270 2.07 -16.67 -4.80
CA GLN A 270 2.40 -17.37 -3.56
C GLN A 270 1.97 -16.59 -2.32
N GLY A 271 2.38 -15.32 -2.22
CA GLY A 271 2.04 -14.44 -1.10
C GLY A 271 0.69 -13.75 -1.26
N HIS A 272 0.28 -13.44 -2.49
CA HIS A 272 -1.03 -12.82 -2.75
C HIS A 272 -2.17 -13.77 -2.35
N ILE A 273 -2.11 -15.05 -2.74
CA ILE A 273 -3.14 -16.01 -2.35
C ILE A 273 -3.20 -16.12 -0.82
N ALA A 274 -2.05 -16.30 -0.16
CA ALA A 274 -2.01 -16.46 1.30
C ALA A 274 -2.61 -15.26 2.06
N THR A 275 -2.23 -14.04 1.68
CA THR A 275 -2.73 -12.80 2.32
C THR A 275 -4.22 -12.58 2.05
N LYS A 276 -4.65 -12.74 0.80
CA LYS A 276 -6.04 -12.51 0.38
C LYS A 276 -7.02 -13.56 0.88
N THR A 277 -6.59 -14.81 1.02
CA THR A 277 -7.39 -15.85 1.67
C THR A 277 -7.53 -15.58 3.17
N LEU A 278 -6.51 -15.01 3.82
CA LEU A 278 -6.60 -14.66 5.24
C LEU A 278 -7.58 -13.53 5.49
N ASP A 279 -7.46 -12.43 4.74
CA ASP A 279 -8.43 -11.33 4.76
C ASP A 279 -8.28 -10.46 3.50
N PHE A 280 -9.24 -10.56 2.58
CA PHE A 280 -9.16 -9.84 1.31
C PHE A 280 -9.23 -8.32 1.49
N GLU A 281 -10.11 -7.84 2.37
CA GLU A 281 -10.38 -6.42 2.58
C GLU A 281 -9.29 -5.76 3.43
N ARG A 282 -8.68 -6.49 4.38
CA ARG A 282 -7.62 -5.95 5.25
C ARG A 282 -6.20 -6.29 4.79
N THR A 283 -6.03 -6.81 3.58
CA THR A 283 -4.71 -6.93 2.96
C THR A 283 -4.30 -5.60 2.33
N ILE A 284 -3.35 -4.92 2.98
CA ILE A 284 -2.88 -3.59 2.60
C ILE A 284 -1.46 -3.66 2.05
N ALA A 285 -1.26 -2.96 0.93
CA ALA A 285 0.08 -2.75 0.38
C ALA A 285 0.77 -1.59 1.11
N ILE A 286 1.99 -1.83 1.58
CA ILE A 286 2.85 -0.85 2.27
C ILE A 286 4.13 -0.69 1.46
N THR A 287 4.37 0.51 0.94
CA THR A 287 5.59 0.89 0.24
C THR A 287 6.44 1.75 1.16
N ASN A 288 7.61 1.24 1.54
CA ASN A 288 8.51 1.84 2.54
C ASN A 288 9.98 1.89 2.09
N GLY A 289 10.28 1.47 0.86
CA GLY A 289 11.58 1.67 0.21
C GLY A 289 11.80 3.08 -0.37
N MET A 290 10.97 4.05 0.02
CA MET A 290 10.97 5.45 -0.46
C MET A 290 11.31 6.40 0.69
N PRO A 291 11.63 7.69 0.44
CA PRO A 291 11.80 8.70 1.50
C PRO A 291 10.49 9.05 2.25
N ILE A 292 9.36 8.43 1.87
CA ILE A 292 8.05 8.60 2.48
C ILE A 292 7.40 7.22 2.70
N LEU A 293 6.58 7.11 3.73
CA LEU A 293 5.75 5.93 3.97
C LEU A 293 4.44 6.03 3.19
N ARG A 294 4.11 4.99 2.42
CA ARG A 294 2.86 4.91 1.68
C ARG A 294 2.10 3.62 1.96
N THR A 295 0.83 3.71 2.28
CA THR A 295 -0.12 2.58 2.33
C THR A 295 -1.13 2.69 1.20
N SER A 296 -1.73 1.57 0.80
CA SER A 296 -2.73 1.54 -0.26
C SER A 296 -3.72 0.40 -0.07
N VAL A 297 -4.98 0.70 -0.41
CA VAL A 297 -5.97 -0.33 -0.69
C VAL A 297 -5.55 -1.14 -1.93
N ASP A 298 -6.06 -2.36 -2.03
CA ASP A 298 -5.71 -3.30 -3.10
C ASP A 298 -6.89 -3.62 -4.04
N HIS A 299 -7.97 -2.84 -3.97
CA HIS A 299 -9.08 -2.89 -4.94
C HIS A 299 -8.98 -1.73 -5.95
N GLY A 300 -9.64 -1.89 -7.09
CA GLY A 300 -9.68 -0.87 -8.16
C GLY A 300 -10.69 0.25 -7.88
N THR A 301 -10.90 1.11 -8.88
CA THR A 301 -11.83 2.25 -8.81
C THR A 301 -13.31 1.87 -8.77
N ALA A 302 -13.64 0.60 -9.05
CA ALA A 302 -14.99 0.03 -8.96
C ALA A 302 -16.07 0.92 -9.60
N PHE A 303 -15.81 1.30 -10.86
CA PHE A 303 -16.67 2.20 -11.66
C PHE A 303 -18.13 1.76 -11.75
N ASP A 304 -18.38 0.45 -11.72
CA ASP A 304 -19.70 -0.14 -11.73
C ASP A 304 -20.54 0.17 -10.48
N ILE A 305 -19.91 0.54 -9.36
CA ILE A 305 -20.58 0.91 -8.11
C ILE A 305 -20.32 2.33 -7.64
N ALA A 306 -19.50 3.11 -8.36
CA ALA A 306 -19.23 4.50 -8.05
C ALA A 306 -20.51 5.34 -8.02
N GLY A 307 -20.64 6.19 -7.01
CA GLY A 307 -21.79 7.07 -6.79
C GLY A 307 -23.03 6.38 -6.19
N LYS A 308 -22.93 5.09 -5.79
CA LYS A 308 -24.06 4.32 -5.26
C LYS A 308 -24.08 4.21 -3.73
N GLY A 309 -23.02 4.60 -3.04
CA GLY A 309 -22.92 4.55 -1.58
C GLY A 309 -22.70 3.14 -1.01
N ILE A 310 -22.56 2.11 -1.84
CA ILE A 310 -22.51 0.69 -1.42
C ILE A 310 -21.09 0.13 -1.25
N VAL A 311 -20.05 0.88 -1.62
CA VAL A 311 -18.65 0.43 -1.50
C VAL A 311 -18.25 0.26 -0.03
N SER A 312 -17.50 -0.81 0.28
CA SER A 312 -16.91 -1.03 1.61
C SER A 312 -15.72 -0.10 1.84
N ALA A 313 -15.57 0.44 3.05
CA ALA A 313 -14.44 1.29 3.42
C ALA A 313 -13.38 0.55 4.27
N VAL A 314 -13.56 -0.76 4.51
CA VAL A 314 -12.69 -1.56 5.38
C VAL A 314 -11.22 -1.46 4.98
N SER A 315 -10.91 -1.61 3.69
CA SER A 315 -9.53 -1.48 3.20
C SER A 315 -8.94 -0.09 3.43
N MET A 316 -9.73 0.96 3.23
CA MET A 316 -9.23 2.34 3.40
C MET A 316 -8.99 2.65 4.88
N ILE A 317 -9.88 2.17 5.76
CA ILE A 317 -9.69 2.24 7.21
C ILE A 317 -8.38 1.54 7.58
N GLU A 318 -8.20 0.28 7.19
CA GLU A 318 -6.99 -0.49 7.51
C GLU A 318 -5.73 0.17 6.95
N ALA A 319 -5.79 0.74 5.73
CA ALA A 319 -4.67 1.47 5.14
C ALA A 319 -4.25 2.68 5.98
N ILE A 320 -5.22 3.42 6.54
CA ILE A 320 -4.94 4.56 7.44
C ILE A 320 -4.42 4.06 8.79
N LEU A 321 -5.00 3.00 9.35
CA LEU A 321 -4.57 2.42 10.62
C LEU A 321 -3.11 1.95 10.55
N LEU A 322 -2.72 1.26 9.48
CA LEU A 322 -1.35 0.81 9.27
C LEU A 322 -0.39 1.98 9.02
N ALA A 323 -0.84 3.03 8.31
CA ALA A 323 -0.03 4.24 8.16
C ALA A 323 0.23 4.89 9.53
N ALA A 324 -0.80 5.02 10.36
CA ALA A 324 -0.70 5.58 11.71
C ALA A 324 0.15 4.71 12.65
N LYS A 325 0.07 3.37 12.52
CA LYS A 325 0.88 2.40 13.27
C LYS A 325 2.37 2.57 13.01
N TYR A 326 2.75 2.76 11.75
CA TYR A 326 4.17 2.75 11.35
C TYR A 326 4.81 4.13 11.27
N ALA A 327 4.04 5.19 10.99
CA ALA A 327 4.54 6.55 10.88
C ALA A 327 5.44 7.00 12.05
N PRO A 328 5.12 6.73 13.34
CA PRO A 328 5.97 7.18 14.45
C PRO A 328 7.38 6.60 14.47
N ASN A 329 7.58 5.42 13.85
CA ASN A 329 8.87 4.75 13.77
C ASN A 329 9.53 4.95 12.40
N PHE A 330 8.83 5.58 11.44
CA PHE A 330 9.31 5.72 10.07
C PHE A 330 10.51 6.65 9.97
N THR A 331 11.68 6.07 9.71
CA THR A 331 12.91 6.83 9.46
C THR A 331 13.09 7.04 7.96
N LYS A 332 13.13 8.30 7.54
CA LYS A 332 13.36 8.72 6.14
C LYS A 332 14.72 8.25 5.63
#